data_AF-A0A931ZZ37-F1
#
_entry.id   AF-A0A931ZZ37-F1
#
_cell.length_a   1.000
_cell.length_b   1.000
_cell.length_c   1.000
_cell.angle_alpha   90.00
_cell.angle_beta   90.00
_cell.angle_gamma   90.00
#
_symmetry.space_group_name_H-M   'P 1'
#
loop_
_entity.id
_entity.type
_entity.pdbx_description
1 polymer ?
#
loop_
_entity_poly.entity_id
_entity_poly.type
_entity_poly.pdbx_seq_one_letter_code
_entity_poly.pdbx_strand_id
1 'polypeptide(L)'
;MLSMREPDIFNFRGNLQVLRHARTKRETIEGQFAGLPNSQTGKREKLNGKIATQRARERRAVLKLLAGGITVAGGVAVAGAVGTMVLSSDKQPEADTPETVSPKLPFGIDATENNYLTEEHARALYDQAFDLVMADVPDDFYIEDPASKDYPISALSMIKNFRQQHVKWATIHGKQYVAIEPGNSGGGWMSIVTPDNESFAGLPQALSIDSQAGVIVLRIKAFPCTKEWAGIFLVHELVHLYDRVAGLEAYNPSREEFLLGEVRSFTFETEIADRLSKGAYRTALDRLISDLKFQNPDQCIEAAGRNPDFMERIHARLDNIITGENSKSPEEEAMRDAFYLISLGFRIIETNPQLSSDYREFVRFYEKVHAGFAGQ
;
A
#
# COMPACT_ATOMS: atom_id res chain seq x y z
N MET A 1 16.75 35.64 -2.75
CA MET A 1 17.94 34.76 -2.79
C MET A 1 18.39 34.51 -1.35
N LEU A 2 17.99 33.39 -0.75
CA LEU A 2 18.73 32.85 0.39
C LEU A 2 19.53 31.69 -0.17
N SER A 3 20.84 31.89 -0.28
CA SER A 3 21.76 30.77 -0.47
C SER A 3 21.49 29.78 0.67
N MET A 4 21.26 28.51 0.32
CA MET A 4 21.39 27.43 1.28
C MET A 4 22.75 27.60 1.95
N ARG A 5 22.76 27.74 3.28
CA ARG A 5 24.03 27.66 4.01
C ARG A 5 24.48 26.19 3.94
N GLU A 6 25.68 25.97 3.40
CA GLU A 6 26.38 24.68 3.35
C GLU A 6 26.29 23.76 4.59
N PRO A 7 26.15 24.24 5.85
CA PRO A 7 26.01 23.37 7.03
C PRO A 7 24.88 22.32 7.00
N ASP A 8 23.73 22.57 6.35
CA ASP A 8 22.58 21.67 6.46
C ASP A 8 22.66 20.46 5.52
N ILE A 9 23.28 20.62 4.34
CA ILE A 9 23.61 19.51 3.43
C ILE A 9 24.71 18.63 4.04
N PHE A 10 25.65 19.23 4.77
CA PHE A 10 26.72 18.51 5.47
C PHE A 10 26.17 17.59 6.57
N ASN A 11 25.14 18.02 7.30
CA ASN A 11 24.51 17.23 8.36
C ASN A 11 23.73 16.02 7.83
N PHE A 12 23.01 16.15 6.71
CA PHE A 12 22.28 15.03 6.12
C PHE A 12 23.21 13.96 5.52
N ARG A 13 24.23 14.39 4.75
CA ARG A 13 25.25 13.48 4.20
C ARG A 13 26.06 12.80 5.31
N GLY A 14 26.42 13.53 6.36
CA GLY A 14 27.10 12.97 7.53
C GLY A 14 26.27 11.91 8.25
N ASN A 15 24.97 12.15 8.47
CA ASN A 15 24.08 11.20 9.13
C ASN A 15 23.82 9.94 8.28
N LEU A 16 23.72 10.07 6.95
CA LEU A 16 23.64 8.93 6.04
C LEU A 16 24.94 8.10 6.03
N GLN A 17 26.10 8.74 6.09
CA GLN A 17 27.38 8.04 6.17
C GLN A 17 27.54 7.29 7.50
N VAL A 18 27.06 7.87 8.61
CA VAL A 18 27.01 7.20 9.91
C VAL A 18 26.07 5.99 9.89
N LEU A 19 24.91 6.10 9.24
CA LEU A 19 23.97 4.98 9.10
C LEU A 19 24.55 3.85 8.24
N ARG A 20 25.17 4.18 7.10
CA ARG A 20 25.85 3.18 6.23
C ARG A 20 26.98 2.48 6.97
N HIS A 21 27.86 3.23 7.65
CA HIS A 21 28.94 2.65 8.44
C HIS A 21 28.39 1.78 9.58
N ALA A 22 27.26 2.18 10.19
CA ALA A 22 26.65 1.40 11.24
C ALA A 22 26.14 0.04 10.72
N ARG A 23 25.47 0.04 9.57
CA ARG A 23 24.93 -1.13 8.87
C ARG A 23 26.02 -2.11 8.43
N THR A 24 27.05 -1.64 7.74
CA THR A 24 28.17 -2.49 7.30
C THR A 24 28.88 -3.17 8.48
N LYS A 25 29.02 -2.45 9.61
CA LYS A 25 29.63 -3.00 10.81
C LYS A 25 28.73 -4.05 11.48
N ARG A 26 27.39 -3.89 11.44
CA ARG A 26 26.45 -4.92 11.92
C ARG A 26 26.55 -6.18 11.06
N GLU A 27 26.50 -6.03 9.75
CA GLU A 27 26.58 -7.14 8.79
C GLU A 27 27.89 -7.93 8.95
N THR A 28 29.00 -7.23 9.21
CA THR A 28 30.30 -7.87 9.52
C THR A 28 30.24 -8.70 10.81
N ILE A 29 29.58 -8.18 11.86
CA ILE A 29 29.45 -8.89 13.15
C ILE A 29 28.49 -10.08 13.04
N GLU A 30 27.41 -9.94 12.27
CA GLU A 30 26.45 -11.01 12.00
C GLU A 30 27.10 -12.14 11.17
N GLY A 31 27.96 -11.82 10.20
CA GLY A 31 28.77 -12.80 9.48
C GLY A 31 29.73 -13.57 10.40
N GLN A 32 30.40 -12.87 11.33
CA GLN A 32 31.24 -13.51 12.35
C GLN A 32 30.43 -14.41 13.30
N PHE A 33 29.22 -14.01 13.64
CA PHE A 33 28.32 -14.79 14.49
C PHE A 33 27.84 -16.07 13.78
N ALA A 34 27.48 -15.97 12.50
CA ALA A 34 27.04 -17.11 11.69
C ALA A 34 28.13 -18.19 11.56
N GLY A 35 29.40 -17.79 11.47
CA GLY A 35 30.54 -18.71 11.36
C GLY A 35 30.98 -19.38 12.67
N LEU A 36 30.36 -19.08 13.82
CA LEU A 36 30.78 -19.66 15.11
C LEU A 36 30.07 -20.97 15.45
N PRO A 37 30.80 -22.02 15.87
CA PRO A 37 30.19 -23.25 16.37
C PRO A 37 29.33 -23.01 17.61
N ASN A 38 28.25 -23.78 17.77
CA ASN A 38 27.34 -23.66 18.92
C ASN A 38 28.02 -23.94 20.28
N SER A 39 29.12 -24.68 20.28
CA SER A 39 29.93 -24.94 21.48
C SER A 39 30.69 -23.72 22.00
N GLN A 40 30.79 -22.62 21.24
CA GLN A 40 31.46 -21.38 21.67
C GLN A 40 30.46 -20.36 22.25
N THR A 41 29.65 -20.79 23.22
CA THR A 41 28.54 -20.03 23.82
C THR A 41 28.94 -18.63 24.29
N GLY A 42 30.04 -18.49 25.04
CA GLY A 42 30.50 -17.19 25.54
C GLY A 42 30.93 -16.19 24.44
N LYS A 43 31.45 -16.67 23.31
CA LYS A 43 31.78 -15.79 22.16
C LYS A 43 30.52 -15.39 21.39
N ARG A 44 29.56 -16.30 21.25
CA ARG A 44 28.25 -16.04 20.62
C ARG A 44 27.47 -14.99 21.42
N GLU A 45 27.43 -15.11 22.74
CA GLU A 45 26.79 -14.13 23.63
C GLU A 45 27.43 -12.74 23.51
N LYS A 46 28.76 -12.67 23.49
CA LYS A 46 29.50 -11.41 23.30
C LYS A 46 29.21 -10.74 21.94
N LEU A 47 29.06 -11.53 20.87
CA LEU A 47 28.70 -10.99 19.55
C LEU A 47 27.24 -10.56 19.48
N ASN A 48 26.31 -11.28 20.12
CA ASN A 48 24.92 -10.86 20.25
C ASN A 48 24.78 -9.50 20.94
N GLY A 49 25.53 -9.26 22.03
CA GLY A 49 25.57 -7.94 22.68
C GLY A 49 26.08 -6.82 21.75
N LYS A 50 27.06 -7.12 20.89
CA LYS A 50 27.56 -6.17 19.87
C LYS A 50 26.55 -5.90 18.77
N ILE A 51 25.82 -6.93 18.31
CA ILE A 51 24.74 -6.79 17.31
C ILE A 51 23.63 -5.90 17.87
N ALA A 52 23.19 -6.15 19.11
CA ALA A 52 22.17 -5.33 19.78
C ALA A 52 22.61 -3.86 19.93
N THR A 53 23.87 -3.63 20.32
CA THR A 53 24.45 -2.29 20.42
C THR A 53 24.46 -1.57 19.06
N GLN A 54 24.74 -2.31 17.98
CA GLN A 54 24.80 -1.74 16.65
C GLN A 54 23.41 -1.42 16.08
N ARG A 55 22.42 -2.28 16.31
CA ARG A 55 21.00 -2.00 16.00
C ARG A 55 20.48 -0.77 16.74
N ALA A 56 20.87 -0.57 18.00
CA ALA A 56 20.52 0.63 18.76
C ALA A 56 21.16 1.91 18.15
N ARG A 57 22.38 1.82 17.63
CA ARG A 57 23.06 2.93 16.93
C ARG A 57 22.40 3.26 15.59
N GLU A 58 22.02 2.25 14.81
CA GLU A 58 21.25 2.42 13.57
C GLU A 58 19.92 3.13 13.84
N ARG A 59 19.14 2.65 14.82
CA ARG A 59 17.88 3.30 15.22
C ARG A 59 18.07 4.77 15.61
N ARG A 60 19.12 5.08 16.38
CA ARG A 60 19.42 6.47 16.77
C ARG A 60 19.86 7.33 15.57
N ALA A 61 20.55 6.77 14.58
CA ALA A 61 20.93 7.47 13.36
C ALA A 61 19.71 7.76 12.46
N VAL A 62 18.78 6.80 12.34
CA VAL A 62 17.50 6.99 11.65
C VAL A 62 16.66 8.08 12.32
N LEU A 63 16.53 8.05 13.65
CA LEU A 63 15.80 9.10 14.39
C LEU A 63 16.38 10.50 14.18
N LYS A 64 17.70 10.63 14.04
CA LYS A 64 18.36 11.91 13.72
C LYS A 64 18.10 12.38 12.28
N LEU A 65 18.00 11.46 11.32
CA LEU A 65 17.61 11.79 9.95
C LEU A 65 16.17 12.28 9.88
N LEU A 66 15.27 11.66 10.66
CA LEU A 66 13.86 12.04 10.73
C LEU A 66 13.66 13.39 11.44
N ALA A 67 14.35 13.63 12.56
CA ALA A 67 14.26 14.89 13.29
C ALA A 67 14.83 16.10 12.51
N GLY A 68 15.77 15.88 11.59
CA GLY A 68 16.33 16.94 10.74
C GLY A 68 15.44 17.35 9.56
N GLY A 69 14.38 16.58 9.25
CA GLY A 69 13.49 16.83 8.10
C GLY A 69 12.27 17.71 8.38
N ILE A 70 12.02 18.10 9.64
CA ILE A 70 10.73 18.69 10.07
C ILE A 70 10.70 20.23 9.99
N THR A 71 11.81 20.94 9.72
CA THR A 71 11.85 22.41 9.87
C THR A 71 11.62 23.24 8.59
N VAL A 72 11.35 22.67 7.41
CA VAL A 72 11.34 23.48 6.17
C VAL A 72 10.14 23.18 5.27
N ALA A 73 9.02 23.89 5.46
CA ALA A 73 8.10 24.21 4.36
C ALA A 73 7.08 25.29 4.76
N GLY A 74 7.38 26.55 4.45
CA GLY A 74 6.41 27.65 4.44
C GLY A 74 6.94 28.84 3.63
N GLY A 75 6.24 29.20 2.55
CA GLY A 75 6.45 30.48 1.83
C GLY A 75 6.32 30.41 0.31
N VAL A 76 5.33 31.13 -0.24
CA VAL A 76 4.95 31.25 -1.66
C VAL A 76 5.50 32.56 -2.28
N ALA A 77 5.89 32.54 -3.58
CA ALA A 77 5.46 33.45 -4.68
C ALA A 77 6.53 33.78 -5.77
N VAL A 78 6.22 33.32 -7.01
CA VAL A 78 6.32 33.90 -8.38
C VAL A 78 7.41 34.92 -8.79
N ALA A 79 8.16 34.62 -9.88
CA ALA A 79 8.21 35.39 -11.15
C ALA A 79 9.43 35.04 -12.07
N GLY A 80 9.17 34.89 -13.39
CA GLY A 80 9.97 35.57 -14.43
C GLY A 80 11.07 34.83 -15.24
N ALA A 81 10.66 34.30 -16.41
CA ALA A 81 11.14 34.67 -17.76
C ALA A 81 12.50 34.22 -18.37
N VAL A 82 12.36 33.77 -19.64
CA VAL A 82 13.24 33.82 -20.85
C VAL A 82 14.44 32.85 -20.99
N GLY A 83 14.49 32.14 -22.13
CA GLY A 83 15.76 31.67 -22.72
C GLY A 83 15.67 30.49 -23.70
N THR A 84 15.36 30.77 -24.97
CA THR A 84 15.53 29.89 -26.16
C THR A 84 16.95 29.36 -26.37
N MET A 85 17.12 28.11 -26.83
CA MET A 85 17.78 27.80 -28.12
C MET A 85 17.73 26.30 -28.49
N VAL A 86 17.50 26.10 -29.79
CA VAL A 86 17.53 24.87 -30.59
C VAL A 86 18.96 24.33 -30.73
N LEU A 87 19.14 23.01 -30.85
CA LEU A 87 20.03 22.40 -31.85
C LEU A 87 19.66 20.92 -32.10
N SER A 88 19.79 20.56 -33.38
CA SER A 88 19.33 19.36 -34.08
C SER A 88 20.44 18.30 -34.20
N SER A 89 20.04 17.11 -34.69
CA SER A 89 20.82 16.02 -35.32
C SER A 89 21.10 14.83 -34.36
N ASP A 90 21.00 13.55 -34.75
CA ASP A 90 21.05 12.90 -36.05
C ASP A 90 20.22 11.60 -36.08
N LYS A 91 19.85 11.19 -37.31
CA LYS A 91 19.30 9.88 -37.66
C LYS A 91 20.33 8.75 -37.49
N GLN A 92 19.89 7.59 -37.02
CA GLN A 92 20.49 6.28 -37.33
C GLN A 92 19.43 5.15 -37.30
N PRO A 93 19.69 3.98 -37.92
CA PRO A 93 18.76 3.33 -38.82
C PRO A 93 17.90 2.22 -38.20
N GLU A 94 16.79 1.93 -38.89
CA GLU A 94 15.86 0.84 -38.65
C GLU A 94 16.55 -0.53 -38.73
N ALA A 95 16.31 -1.36 -37.71
CA ALA A 95 16.58 -2.79 -37.73
C ALA A 95 15.24 -3.53 -37.59
N ASP A 96 14.88 -4.31 -38.60
CA ASP A 96 13.76 -5.23 -38.59
C ASP A 96 13.86 -6.16 -37.37
N THR A 97 12.91 -6.01 -36.45
CA THR A 97 12.71 -6.94 -35.34
C THR A 97 11.56 -7.88 -35.71
N PRO A 98 11.71 -9.19 -35.47
CA PRO A 98 10.66 -10.15 -35.79
C PRO A 98 9.45 -9.92 -34.88
N GLU A 99 8.24 -9.94 -35.45
CA GLU A 99 6.97 -9.79 -34.73
C GLU A 99 6.92 -10.72 -33.51
N THR A 100 7.04 -10.13 -32.33
CA THR A 100 6.70 -10.73 -31.05
C THR A 100 5.18 -10.84 -30.98
N VAL A 101 4.66 -12.04 -31.22
CA VAL A 101 3.24 -12.34 -30.98
C VAL A 101 3.01 -12.32 -29.47
N SER A 102 2.51 -11.21 -28.95
CA SER A 102 2.10 -11.09 -27.54
C SER A 102 1.03 -12.15 -27.23
N PRO A 103 1.16 -12.90 -26.13
CA PRO A 103 0.13 -13.83 -25.70
C PRO A 103 -1.14 -13.04 -25.37
N LYS A 104 -2.19 -13.21 -26.16
CA LYS A 104 -3.50 -12.63 -25.88
C LYS A 104 -4.03 -13.22 -24.57
N LEU A 105 -4.06 -12.38 -23.53
CA LEU A 105 -4.80 -12.70 -22.31
C LEU A 105 -6.27 -12.94 -22.67
N PRO A 106 -6.98 -13.83 -21.94
CA PRO A 106 -8.42 -13.95 -22.13
C PRO A 106 -9.03 -12.55 -21.95
N PHE A 107 -9.96 -12.18 -22.84
CA PHE A 107 -10.66 -10.89 -22.92
C PHE A 107 -10.05 -9.75 -23.75
N GLY A 108 -9.02 -9.99 -24.57
CA GLY A 108 -8.59 -8.98 -25.56
C GLY A 108 -7.92 -7.75 -24.95
N ILE A 109 -7.39 -7.90 -23.73
CA ILE A 109 -6.58 -6.89 -23.06
C ILE A 109 -5.15 -7.06 -23.59
N ASP A 110 -4.74 -6.18 -24.50
CA ASP A 110 -3.35 -6.12 -24.95
C ASP A 110 -2.48 -5.59 -23.81
N ALA A 111 -1.80 -6.51 -23.12
CA ALA A 111 -0.69 -6.15 -22.26
C ALA A 111 0.43 -5.57 -23.14
N THR A 112 1.02 -4.46 -22.69
CA THR A 112 2.23 -3.93 -23.34
C THR A 112 3.37 -4.96 -23.26
N GLU A 113 4.44 -4.80 -24.04
CA GLU A 113 5.63 -5.68 -23.99
C GLU A 113 6.23 -5.84 -22.57
N ASN A 114 5.83 -4.98 -21.62
CA ASN A 114 6.24 -4.97 -20.23
C ASN A 114 5.22 -5.60 -19.25
N ASN A 115 4.20 -6.34 -19.71
CA ASN A 115 3.13 -6.93 -18.88
C ASN A 115 2.26 -5.92 -18.10
N TYR A 116 2.26 -4.64 -18.46
CA TYR A 116 1.39 -3.61 -17.86
C TYR A 116 0.22 -3.26 -18.77
N LEU A 117 -0.89 -2.84 -18.16
CA LEU A 117 -2.07 -2.32 -18.82
C LEU A 117 -1.83 -0.92 -19.39
N THR A 118 -2.55 -0.59 -20.46
CA THR A 118 -2.68 0.80 -20.90
C THR A 118 -3.50 1.61 -19.89
N GLU A 119 -3.39 2.94 -19.94
CA GLU A 119 -4.18 3.83 -19.07
C GLU A 119 -5.69 3.57 -19.21
N GLU A 120 -6.17 3.38 -20.44
CA GLU A 120 -7.57 3.09 -20.75
C GLU A 120 -8.04 1.75 -20.19
N HIS A 121 -7.27 0.67 -20.40
CA HIS A 121 -7.62 -0.66 -19.88
C HIS A 121 -7.62 -0.69 -18.35
N ALA A 122 -6.67 -0.03 -17.71
CA ALA A 122 -6.64 0.06 -16.25
C ALA A 122 -7.84 0.85 -15.71
N ARG A 123 -8.19 2.01 -16.28
CA ARG A 123 -9.40 2.75 -15.87
C ARG A 123 -10.66 1.90 -16.00
N ALA A 124 -10.84 1.26 -17.15
CA ALA A 124 -11.99 0.40 -17.40
C ALA A 124 -12.06 -0.79 -16.41
N LEU A 125 -10.93 -1.40 -16.08
CA LEU A 125 -10.86 -2.45 -15.05
C LEU A 125 -11.36 -1.94 -13.70
N TYR A 126 -10.82 -0.81 -13.22
CA TYR A 126 -11.15 -0.29 -11.89
C TYR A 126 -12.59 0.22 -11.79
N ASP A 127 -13.15 0.83 -12.84
CA ASP A 127 -14.57 1.22 -12.86
C ASP A 127 -15.49 0.00 -12.83
N GLN A 128 -15.24 -1.00 -13.69
CA GLN A 128 -16.03 -2.23 -13.69
C GLN A 128 -15.89 -3.04 -12.39
N ALA A 129 -14.69 -3.01 -11.80
CA ALA A 129 -14.40 -3.67 -10.54
C ALA A 129 -15.14 -3.00 -9.38
N PHE A 130 -15.16 -1.67 -9.33
CA PHE A 130 -15.94 -0.93 -8.34
C PHE A 130 -17.43 -1.27 -8.44
N ASP A 131 -18.00 -1.20 -9.64
CA ASP A 131 -19.41 -1.50 -9.89
C ASP A 131 -19.76 -2.93 -9.47
N LEU A 132 -18.87 -3.89 -9.74
CA LEU A 132 -19.04 -5.29 -9.34
C LEU A 132 -19.15 -5.41 -7.81
N VAL A 133 -18.18 -4.86 -7.07
CA VAL A 133 -18.11 -5.07 -5.61
C VAL A 133 -19.13 -4.24 -4.84
N MET A 134 -19.63 -3.15 -5.44
CA MET A 134 -20.64 -2.26 -4.87
C MET A 134 -22.07 -2.57 -5.34
N ALA A 135 -22.27 -3.58 -6.21
CA ALA A 135 -23.56 -3.89 -6.82
C ALA A 135 -24.68 -4.10 -5.78
N ASP A 136 -24.37 -4.83 -4.71
CA ASP A 136 -25.33 -5.17 -3.64
C ASP A 136 -25.30 -4.16 -2.48
N VAL A 137 -24.51 -3.09 -2.55
CA VAL A 137 -24.51 -2.04 -1.52
C VAL A 137 -25.66 -1.06 -1.85
N PRO A 138 -26.62 -0.88 -0.93
CA PRO A 138 -27.77 -0.01 -1.18
C PRO A 138 -27.34 1.44 -1.38
N ASP A 139 -28.02 2.12 -2.31
CA ASP A 139 -27.90 3.56 -2.48
C ASP A 139 -28.61 4.26 -1.31
N ASP A 140 -28.01 5.34 -0.79
CA ASP A 140 -28.59 6.21 0.25
C ASP A 140 -28.99 5.49 1.56
N PHE A 141 -28.16 4.53 1.99
CA PHE A 141 -28.32 3.87 3.28
C PHE A 141 -27.42 4.52 4.33
N TYR A 142 -28.02 5.12 5.35
CA TYR A 142 -27.28 5.82 6.41
C TYR A 142 -27.71 5.37 7.81
N ILE A 143 -26.71 5.08 8.63
CA ILE A 143 -26.83 4.79 10.06
C ILE A 143 -25.88 5.69 10.82
N GLU A 144 -26.42 6.43 11.78
CA GLU A 144 -25.64 7.35 12.63
C GLU A 144 -24.84 6.62 13.71
N ASP A 145 -25.38 5.54 14.28
CA ASP A 145 -24.75 4.79 15.37
C ASP A 145 -23.63 3.85 14.88
N PRO A 146 -22.35 4.13 15.18
CA PRO A 146 -21.23 3.28 14.78
C PRO A 146 -21.22 1.91 15.46
N ALA A 147 -21.98 1.72 16.55
CA ALA A 147 -22.11 0.43 17.23
C ALA A 147 -23.14 -0.49 16.56
N SER A 148 -23.90 0.01 15.57
CA SER A 148 -24.84 -0.81 14.82
C SER A 148 -24.10 -1.86 13.98
N LYS A 149 -24.62 -3.10 13.98
CA LYS A 149 -24.12 -4.18 13.10
C LYS A 149 -24.19 -3.83 11.61
N ASP A 150 -25.08 -2.91 11.24
CA ASP A 150 -25.32 -2.51 9.86
C ASP A 150 -24.49 -1.26 9.48
N TYR A 151 -23.71 -0.70 10.42
CA TYR A 151 -22.84 0.45 10.18
C TYR A 151 -21.82 0.23 9.05
N PRO A 152 -21.17 -0.94 8.89
CA PRO A 152 -20.27 -1.16 7.76
C PRO A 152 -20.96 -0.99 6.40
N ILE A 153 -22.22 -1.41 6.28
CA ILE A 153 -23.00 -1.24 5.04
C ILE A 153 -23.34 0.23 4.81
N SER A 154 -23.66 0.98 5.88
CA SER A 154 -23.86 2.43 5.81
C SER A 154 -22.60 3.14 5.32
N ALA A 155 -21.43 2.79 5.87
CA ALA A 155 -20.17 3.38 5.46
C ALA A 155 -19.83 3.04 3.99
N LEU A 156 -20.04 1.79 3.56
CA LEU A 156 -19.88 1.42 2.15
C LEU A 156 -20.82 2.19 1.21
N SER A 157 -22.07 2.45 1.64
CA SER A 157 -23.02 3.31 0.89
C SER A 157 -22.47 4.73 0.73
N MET A 158 -21.87 5.29 1.78
CA MET A 158 -21.19 6.59 1.72
C MET A 158 -19.99 6.59 0.77
N ILE A 159 -19.15 5.54 0.79
CA ILE A 159 -18.03 5.40 -0.16
C ILE A 159 -18.52 5.24 -1.60
N LYS A 160 -19.59 4.49 -1.82
CA LYS A 160 -20.27 4.35 -3.13
C LYS A 160 -20.71 5.70 -3.68
N ASN A 161 -21.47 6.44 -2.87
CA ASN A 161 -21.93 7.78 -3.23
C ASN A 161 -20.76 8.75 -3.46
N PHE A 162 -19.73 8.69 -2.62
CA PHE A 162 -18.53 9.50 -2.79
C PHE A 162 -17.82 9.23 -4.13
N ARG A 163 -17.58 7.95 -4.47
CA ARG A 163 -16.94 7.57 -5.74
C ARG A 163 -17.74 8.05 -6.94
N GLN A 164 -19.06 7.91 -6.91
CA GLN A 164 -19.92 8.27 -8.05
C GLN A 164 -20.06 9.78 -8.23
N GLN A 165 -20.21 10.52 -7.13
CA GLN A 165 -20.57 11.95 -7.18
C GLN A 165 -19.37 12.88 -7.10
N HIS A 166 -18.33 12.51 -6.37
CA HIS A 166 -17.24 13.40 -5.99
C HIS A 166 -15.86 12.98 -6.49
N VAL A 167 -15.70 11.72 -6.90
CA VAL A 167 -14.43 11.24 -7.46
C VAL A 167 -14.45 11.27 -8.98
N LYS A 168 -13.39 11.84 -9.57
CA LYS A 168 -13.23 11.99 -11.02
C LYS A 168 -11.89 11.45 -11.50
N TRP A 169 -11.83 11.06 -12.75
CA TRP A 169 -10.58 10.65 -13.36
C TRP A 169 -9.71 11.86 -13.73
N ALA A 170 -8.40 11.68 -13.62
CA ALA A 170 -7.36 12.56 -14.10
C ALA A 170 -6.28 11.72 -14.81
N THR A 171 -5.53 12.37 -15.71
CA THR A 171 -4.30 11.82 -16.27
C THR A 171 -3.09 12.49 -15.63
N ILE A 172 -1.94 11.82 -15.65
CA ILE A 172 -0.69 12.32 -15.07
C ILE A 172 0.35 12.56 -16.18
N HIS A 173 0.83 13.81 -16.26
CA HIS A 173 1.89 14.22 -17.18
C HIS A 173 3.09 14.75 -16.38
N GLY A 174 4.19 13.98 -16.36
CA GLY A 174 5.28 14.22 -15.41
C GLY A 174 4.76 14.07 -13.97
N LYS A 175 4.70 15.18 -13.23
CA LYS A 175 4.13 15.26 -11.86
C LYS A 175 2.83 16.04 -11.76
N GLN A 176 2.25 16.42 -12.89
CA GLN A 176 1.05 17.25 -12.93
C GLN A 176 -0.16 16.38 -13.24
N TYR A 177 -1.23 16.61 -12.50
CA TYR A 177 -2.53 15.98 -12.75
C TYR A 177 -3.41 16.90 -13.58
N VAL A 178 -4.00 16.33 -14.63
CA VAL A 178 -4.94 17.04 -15.51
C VAL A 178 -6.25 16.30 -15.46
N ALA A 179 -7.32 16.98 -15.03
CA ALA A 179 -8.65 16.42 -15.00
C ALA A 179 -9.09 16.04 -16.43
N ILE A 180 -9.61 14.83 -16.59
CA ILE A 180 -10.17 14.36 -17.85
C ILE A 180 -11.70 14.44 -17.88
N GLU A 181 -12.31 14.62 -16.71
CA GLU A 181 -13.75 14.78 -16.53
C GLU A 181 -14.06 16.15 -15.90
N PRO A 182 -15.19 16.79 -16.26
CA PRO A 182 -15.64 17.99 -15.57
C PRO A 182 -16.01 17.65 -14.10
N GLY A 183 -15.55 18.46 -13.16
CA GLY A 183 -15.80 18.25 -11.74
C GLY A 183 -15.28 19.37 -10.85
N ASN A 184 -15.63 19.33 -9.57
CA ASN A 184 -15.14 20.26 -8.56
C ASN A 184 -13.75 19.83 -8.08
N SER A 185 -12.80 20.77 -8.01
CA SER A 185 -11.44 20.54 -7.48
C SER A 185 -11.42 20.18 -5.99
N GLY A 186 -12.52 20.42 -5.25
CA GLY A 186 -12.65 20.02 -3.85
C GLY A 186 -13.00 18.54 -3.61
N GLY A 187 -13.19 17.75 -4.68
CA GLY A 187 -13.36 16.30 -4.59
C GLY A 187 -12.03 15.54 -4.61
N GLY A 188 -12.11 14.21 -4.63
CA GLY A 188 -10.95 13.34 -4.83
C GLY A 188 -10.75 13.02 -6.31
N TRP A 189 -9.51 12.82 -6.77
CA TRP A 189 -9.26 12.35 -8.13
C TRP A 189 -8.69 10.93 -8.12
N MET A 190 -8.81 10.24 -9.26
CA MET A 190 -8.11 8.99 -9.52
C MET A 190 -7.23 9.15 -10.76
N SER A 191 -6.03 8.60 -10.73
CA SER A 191 -5.12 8.62 -11.87
C SER A 191 -4.43 7.28 -12.01
N ILE A 192 -4.45 6.74 -13.23
CA ILE A 192 -3.57 5.62 -13.57
C ILE A 192 -2.16 6.17 -13.80
N VAL A 193 -1.16 5.49 -13.26
CA VAL A 193 0.26 5.77 -13.48
C VAL A 193 0.81 4.61 -14.31
N THR A 194 1.15 4.90 -15.55
CA THR A 194 1.70 3.95 -16.52
C THR A 194 3.23 3.87 -16.41
N PRO A 195 3.87 2.78 -16.88
CA PRO A 195 5.32 2.57 -16.74
C PRO A 195 6.22 3.64 -17.39
N ASP A 196 5.71 4.35 -18.38
CA ASP A 196 6.38 5.45 -19.08
C ASP A 196 6.36 6.78 -18.29
N ASN A 197 5.51 6.89 -17.26
CA ASN A 197 5.49 8.06 -16.39
C ASN A 197 6.65 8.03 -15.38
N GLU A 198 7.33 9.17 -15.20
CA GLU A 198 8.48 9.29 -14.27
C GLU A 198 8.17 8.96 -12.80
N SER A 199 6.90 9.06 -12.40
CA SER A 199 6.45 8.75 -11.04
C SER A 199 6.25 7.26 -10.80
N PHE A 200 6.17 6.43 -11.84
CA PHE A 200 5.81 5.01 -11.75
C PHE A 200 6.72 4.23 -10.79
N ALA A 201 8.04 4.36 -10.97
CA ALA A 201 9.04 3.68 -10.14
C ALA A 201 9.11 4.22 -8.70
N GLY A 202 8.65 5.46 -8.49
CA GLY A 202 8.64 6.11 -7.18
C GLY A 202 7.39 5.85 -6.35
N LEU A 203 6.40 5.15 -6.90
CA LEU A 203 5.18 4.83 -6.18
C LEU A 203 5.45 3.80 -5.06
N PRO A 204 5.11 4.13 -3.80
CA PRO A 204 5.43 3.29 -2.65
C PRO A 204 4.67 1.96 -2.68
N GLN A 205 3.48 1.95 -3.28
CA GLN A 205 2.58 0.80 -3.34
C GLN A 205 1.86 0.77 -4.70
N ALA A 206 1.11 -0.30 -4.95
CA ALA A 206 0.35 -0.49 -6.18
C ALA A 206 -0.76 0.56 -6.34
N LEU A 207 -1.45 0.87 -5.25
CA LEU A 207 -2.34 2.01 -5.13
C LEU A 207 -1.83 2.91 -4.00
N SER A 208 -1.97 4.24 -4.12
CA SER A 208 -1.59 5.16 -3.05
C SER A 208 -2.20 6.54 -3.24
N ILE A 209 -2.48 7.22 -2.14
CA ILE A 209 -2.95 8.61 -2.16
C ILE A 209 -1.78 9.62 -2.22
N ASP A 210 -1.85 10.56 -3.17
CA ASP A 210 -1.00 11.73 -3.30
C ASP A 210 -1.75 13.00 -2.89
N SER A 211 -1.15 13.79 -2.01
CA SER A 211 -1.76 14.97 -1.39
C SER A 211 -1.08 16.28 -1.81
N GLN A 212 -0.56 16.35 -3.04
CA GLN A 212 0.23 17.48 -3.50
C GLN A 212 -0.60 18.68 -3.99
N ALA A 213 -0.13 19.88 -3.65
CA ALA A 213 -0.59 21.15 -4.23
C ALA A 213 -2.10 21.43 -4.11
N GLY A 214 -2.75 20.93 -3.06
CA GLY A 214 -4.18 21.18 -2.79
C GLY A 214 -5.14 20.27 -3.55
N VAL A 215 -4.65 19.20 -4.17
CA VAL A 215 -5.45 18.14 -4.77
C VAL A 215 -5.15 16.82 -4.05
N ILE A 216 -6.17 15.99 -3.86
CA ILE A 216 -6.03 14.65 -3.28
C ILE A 216 -6.31 13.64 -4.39
N VAL A 217 -5.30 12.86 -4.76
CA VAL A 217 -5.34 11.95 -5.91
C VAL A 217 -5.02 10.53 -5.47
N LEU A 218 -5.90 9.58 -5.74
CA LEU A 218 -5.58 8.16 -5.71
C LEU A 218 -4.82 7.79 -6.98
N ARG A 219 -3.55 7.43 -6.82
CA ARG A 219 -2.67 6.95 -7.89
C ARG A 219 -2.71 5.44 -7.93
N ILE A 220 -2.83 4.88 -9.13
CA ILE A 220 -3.00 3.46 -9.36
C ILE A 220 -1.96 3.01 -10.39
N LYS A 221 -1.06 2.09 -10.04
CA LYS A 221 -0.16 1.46 -11.01
C LYS A 221 -0.97 0.68 -12.04
N ALA A 222 -0.58 0.77 -13.30
CA ALA A 222 -1.25 0.08 -14.41
C ALA A 222 -0.90 -1.43 -14.50
N PHE A 223 -1.01 -2.19 -13.42
CA PHE A 223 -0.75 -3.65 -13.43
C PHE A 223 -2.03 -4.46 -13.72
N PRO A 224 -1.93 -5.66 -14.32
CA PRO A 224 -3.05 -6.58 -14.47
C PRO A 224 -3.56 -7.06 -13.11
N CYS A 225 -4.87 -7.00 -12.88
CA CYS A 225 -5.51 -7.48 -11.66
C CYS A 225 -6.83 -8.19 -12.00
N THR A 226 -7.24 -9.19 -11.22
CA THR A 226 -8.61 -9.71 -11.33
C THR A 226 -9.64 -8.66 -10.91
N LYS A 227 -10.86 -8.77 -11.44
CA LYS A 227 -11.88 -7.74 -11.26
C LYS A 227 -12.34 -7.63 -9.81
N GLU A 228 -12.55 -8.76 -9.13
CA GLU A 228 -12.99 -8.76 -7.72
C GLU A 228 -11.95 -8.06 -6.82
N TRP A 229 -10.68 -8.41 -7.00
CA TRP A 229 -9.59 -7.87 -6.19
C TRP A 229 -9.27 -6.42 -6.51
N ALA A 230 -9.30 -6.02 -7.79
CA ALA A 230 -9.19 -4.62 -8.16
C ALA A 230 -10.27 -3.76 -7.46
N GLY A 231 -11.47 -4.31 -7.28
CA GLY A 231 -12.58 -3.65 -6.60
C GLY A 231 -12.34 -3.55 -5.09
N ILE A 232 -11.95 -4.66 -4.45
CA ILE A 232 -11.61 -4.69 -3.01
C ILE A 232 -10.51 -3.67 -2.69
N PHE A 233 -9.38 -3.72 -3.40
CA PHE A 233 -8.25 -2.80 -3.16
C PHE A 233 -8.61 -1.35 -3.49
N LEU A 234 -9.47 -1.11 -4.48
CA LEU A 234 -9.96 0.23 -4.76
C LEU A 234 -10.82 0.78 -3.62
N VAL A 235 -11.67 -0.04 -3.00
CA VAL A 235 -12.50 0.38 -1.86
C VAL A 235 -11.62 0.81 -0.68
N HIS A 236 -10.55 0.06 -0.40
CA HIS A 236 -9.56 0.44 0.63
C HIS A 236 -9.07 1.87 0.43
N GLU A 237 -8.59 2.16 -0.77
CA GLU A 237 -7.98 3.45 -1.06
C GLU A 237 -9.01 4.57 -1.18
N LEU A 238 -10.25 4.25 -1.61
CA LEU A 238 -11.34 5.21 -1.61
C LEU A 238 -11.75 5.63 -0.19
N VAL A 239 -11.53 4.78 0.82
CA VAL A 239 -11.75 5.15 2.22
C VAL A 239 -10.75 6.20 2.66
N HIS A 240 -9.46 6.02 2.36
CA HIS A 240 -8.44 7.05 2.62
C HIS A 240 -8.71 8.34 1.82
N LEU A 241 -9.11 8.21 0.54
CA LEU A 241 -9.45 9.36 -0.28
C LEU A 241 -10.64 10.13 0.31
N TYR A 242 -11.69 9.41 0.72
CA TYR A 242 -12.86 9.98 1.39
C TYR A 242 -12.47 10.68 2.68
N ASP A 243 -11.71 10.01 3.55
CA ASP A 243 -11.33 10.54 4.86
C ASP A 243 -10.51 11.83 4.72
N ARG A 244 -9.63 11.93 3.72
CA ARG A 244 -8.88 13.18 3.46
C ARG A 244 -9.74 14.29 2.91
N VAL A 245 -10.67 13.98 2.00
CA VAL A 245 -11.60 14.97 1.44
C VAL A 245 -12.58 15.46 2.52
N ALA A 246 -13.03 14.58 3.40
CA ALA A 246 -13.92 14.89 4.51
C ALA A 246 -13.21 15.55 5.71
N GLY A 247 -11.86 15.59 5.71
CA GLY A 247 -11.06 16.14 6.81
C GLY A 247 -10.99 15.24 8.05
N LEU A 248 -11.30 13.95 7.90
CA LEU A 248 -11.13 12.90 8.92
C LEU A 248 -9.68 12.39 8.99
N GLU A 249 -8.94 12.50 7.89
CA GLU A 249 -7.49 12.23 7.82
C GLU A 249 -6.77 13.48 7.30
N ALA A 250 -5.70 13.90 7.98
CA ALA A 250 -4.89 15.04 7.52
C ALA A 250 -4.14 14.71 6.21
N TYR A 251 -3.85 15.72 5.39
CA TYR A 251 -3.04 15.55 4.16
C TYR A 251 -1.69 14.88 4.39
N ASN A 252 -1.09 15.17 5.55
CA ASN A 252 0.10 14.51 6.08
C ASN A 252 -0.29 13.89 7.42
N PRO A 253 -0.86 12.67 7.42
CA PRO A 253 -1.38 12.06 8.63
C PRO A 253 -0.24 11.80 9.62
N SER A 254 -0.51 12.01 10.90
CA SER A 254 0.31 11.42 11.96
C SER A 254 0.30 9.90 11.83
N ARG A 255 1.29 9.23 12.45
CA ARG A 255 1.34 7.76 12.46
C ARG A 255 0.05 7.14 13.01
N GLU A 256 -0.52 7.75 14.06
CA GLU A 256 -1.75 7.26 14.67
C GLU A 256 -2.94 7.40 13.71
N GLU A 257 -3.14 8.57 13.10
CA GLU A 257 -4.20 8.78 12.11
C GLU A 257 -4.10 7.81 10.93
N PHE A 258 -2.87 7.60 10.42
CA PHE A 258 -2.60 6.62 9.37
C PHE A 258 -3.05 5.21 9.78
N LEU A 259 -2.61 4.73 10.94
CA LEU A 259 -2.96 3.38 11.40
C LEU A 259 -4.48 3.23 11.65
N LEU A 260 -5.14 4.28 12.18
CA LEU A 260 -6.59 4.29 12.37
C LEU A 260 -7.32 4.22 11.04
N GLY A 261 -6.84 4.95 10.02
CA GLY A 261 -7.37 4.90 8.65
C GLY A 261 -7.24 3.50 8.06
N GLU A 262 -6.06 2.89 8.15
CA GLU A 262 -5.80 1.54 7.63
C GLU A 262 -6.74 0.50 8.25
N VAL A 263 -6.94 0.53 9.58
CA VAL A 263 -7.88 -0.39 10.24
C VAL A 263 -9.31 -0.20 9.72
N ARG A 264 -9.76 1.04 9.47
CA ARG A 264 -11.07 1.29 8.85
C ARG A 264 -11.13 0.73 7.44
N SER A 265 -10.14 1.02 6.61
CA SER A 265 -10.06 0.53 5.22
C SER A 265 -10.11 -1.00 5.14
N PHE A 266 -9.32 -1.71 5.96
CA PHE A 266 -9.33 -3.18 6.03
C PHE A 266 -10.66 -3.75 6.54
N THR A 267 -11.35 -3.04 7.44
CA THR A 267 -12.69 -3.45 7.89
C THR A 267 -13.67 -3.47 6.72
N PHE A 268 -13.60 -2.46 5.84
CA PHE A 268 -14.46 -2.37 4.67
C PHE A 268 -14.06 -3.34 3.55
N GLU A 269 -12.77 -3.57 3.31
CA GLU A 269 -12.33 -4.63 2.39
C GLU A 269 -12.83 -6.02 2.82
N THR A 270 -12.73 -6.33 4.11
CA THR A 270 -13.20 -7.60 4.67
C THR A 270 -14.71 -7.75 4.52
N GLU A 271 -15.47 -6.66 4.75
CA GLU A 271 -16.90 -6.65 4.54
C GLU A 271 -17.27 -6.88 3.07
N ILE A 272 -16.58 -6.24 2.12
CA ILE A 272 -16.80 -6.47 0.70
C ILE A 272 -16.48 -7.92 0.31
N ALA A 273 -15.34 -8.46 0.75
CA ALA A 273 -14.97 -9.85 0.51
C ALA A 273 -16.02 -10.84 1.03
N ASP A 274 -16.57 -10.59 2.21
CA ASP A 274 -17.62 -11.42 2.80
C ASP A 274 -18.94 -11.30 2.04
N ARG A 275 -19.30 -10.11 1.55
CA ARG A 275 -20.50 -9.92 0.72
C ARG A 275 -20.40 -10.61 -0.63
N LEU A 276 -19.30 -10.43 -1.36
CA LEU A 276 -19.05 -11.10 -2.64
C LEU A 276 -19.16 -12.62 -2.51
N SER A 277 -18.67 -13.15 -1.39
CA SER A 277 -18.68 -14.58 -1.09
C SER A 277 -19.91 -15.05 -0.29
N LYS A 278 -20.89 -14.17 -0.05
CA LYS A 278 -22.13 -14.46 0.71
C LYS A 278 -21.88 -15.09 2.09
N GLY A 279 -20.89 -14.57 2.83
CA GLY A 279 -20.51 -15.03 4.17
C GLY A 279 -19.48 -16.16 4.17
N ALA A 280 -19.09 -16.69 3.01
CA ALA A 280 -18.17 -17.81 2.94
C ALA A 280 -16.74 -17.41 3.33
N TYR A 281 -16.36 -16.15 3.14
CA TYR A 281 -15.03 -15.64 3.49
C TYR A 281 -14.77 -15.66 5.00
N ARG A 282 -15.62 -15.00 5.81
CA ARG A 282 -15.48 -15.05 7.28
C ARG A 282 -15.59 -16.49 7.81
N THR A 283 -16.47 -17.31 7.23
CA THR A 283 -16.59 -18.73 7.58
C THR A 283 -15.29 -19.50 7.34
N ALA A 284 -14.58 -19.21 6.24
CA ALA A 284 -13.31 -19.86 5.94
C ALA A 284 -12.17 -19.37 6.84
N LEU A 285 -12.16 -18.08 7.20
CA LEU A 285 -11.23 -17.55 8.21
C LEU A 285 -11.44 -18.26 9.56
N ASP A 286 -12.69 -18.43 10.00
CA ASP A 286 -12.99 -19.15 11.25
C ASP A 286 -12.47 -20.59 11.23
N ARG A 287 -12.64 -21.28 10.10
CA ARG A 287 -12.09 -22.64 9.91
C ARG A 287 -10.56 -22.65 9.93
N LEU A 288 -9.91 -21.71 9.26
CA LEU A 288 -8.46 -21.56 9.27
C LEU A 288 -7.92 -21.33 10.69
N ILE A 289 -8.54 -20.42 11.45
CA ILE A 289 -8.19 -20.12 12.83
C ILE A 289 -8.28 -21.39 13.70
N SER A 290 -9.38 -22.13 13.55
CA SER A 290 -9.61 -23.39 14.27
C SER A 290 -8.59 -24.47 13.89
N ASP A 291 -8.36 -24.70 12.59
CA ASP A 291 -7.44 -25.73 12.07
C ASP A 291 -5.99 -25.45 12.50
N LEU A 292 -5.58 -24.19 12.45
CA LEU A 292 -4.24 -23.73 12.81
C LEU A 292 -4.08 -23.49 14.31
N LYS A 293 -5.17 -23.55 15.07
CA LYS A 293 -5.23 -23.35 16.52
C LYS A 293 -4.65 -22.01 16.96
N PHE A 294 -4.92 -20.96 16.19
CA PHE A 294 -4.50 -19.61 16.58
C PHE A 294 -5.33 -19.12 17.77
N GLN A 295 -4.63 -18.60 18.78
CA GLN A 295 -5.19 -18.08 20.03
C GLN A 295 -5.00 -16.56 20.15
N ASN A 296 -4.05 -15.99 19.42
CA ASN A 296 -3.78 -14.55 19.37
C ASN A 296 -3.30 -14.16 17.97
N PRO A 297 -3.49 -12.89 17.56
CA PRO A 297 -3.23 -12.48 16.18
C PRO A 297 -1.73 -12.48 15.84
N ASP A 298 -0.82 -12.31 16.81
CA ASP A 298 0.63 -12.32 16.56
C ASP A 298 1.12 -13.67 16.01
N GLN A 299 0.42 -14.77 16.34
CA GLN A 299 0.77 -16.10 15.84
C GLN A 299 0.65 -16.21 14.31
N CYS A 300 -0.20 -15.41 13.66
CA CYS A 300 -0.29 -15.38 12.20
C CYS A 300 0.97 -14.78 11.59
N ILE A 301 1.49 -13.68 12.17
CA ILE A 301 2.74 -13.04 11.73
C ILE A 301 3.92 -13.99 11.94
N GLU A 302 3.97 -14.65 13.11
CA GLU A 302 5.01 -15.63 13.40
C GLU A 302 4.99 -16.81 12.42
N ALA A 303 3.80 -17.29 12.05
CA ALA A 303 3.63 -18.38 11.10
C ALA A 303 4.10 -17.98 9.70
N ALA A 304 3.70 -16.79 9.22
CA ALA A 304 4.14 -16.24 7.94
C ALA A 304 5.67 -16.08 7.88
N GLY A 305 6.30 -15.63 8.97
CA GLY A 305 7.75 -15.43 9.02
C GLY A 305 8.59 -16.71 9.19
N ARG A 306 8.00 -17.81 9.71
CA ARG A 306 8.72 -19.07 10.00
C ARG A 306 8.48 -20.17 8.97
N ASN A 307 7.38 -20.12 8.24
CA ASN A 307 6.96 -21.18 7.35
C ASN A 307 6.70 -20.62 5.95
N PRO A 308 7.60 -20.87 4.97
CA PRO A 308 7.46 -20.32 3.62
C PRO A 308 6.18 -20.79 2.93
N ASP A 309 5.66 -21.97 3.27
CA ASP A 309 4.43 -22.53 2.67
C ASP A 309 3.17 -22.02 3.38
N PHE A 310 3.29 -21.13 4.38
CA PHE A 310 2.13 -20.65 5.12
C PHE A 310 1.17 -19.85 4.24
N MET A 311 1.70 -18.93 3.43
CA MET A 311 0.88 -18.12 2.52
C MET A 311 0.27 -19.00 1.43
N GLU A 312 1.01 -19.94 0.86
CA GLU A 312 0.48 -20.91 -0.11
C GLU A 312 -0.74 -21.68 0.46
N ARG A 313 -0.67 -22.12 1.73
CA ARG A 313 -1.80 -22.79 2.39
C ARG A 313 -2.98 -21.85 2.64
N ILE A 314 -2.75 -20.58 2.92
CA ILE A 314 -3.81 -19.58 3.05
C ILE A 314 -4.48 -19.35 1.69
N HIS A 315 -3.68 -19.12 0.65
CA HIS A 315 -4.14 -18.96 -0.73
C HIS A 315 -5.01 -20.14 -1.18
N ALA A 316 -4.54 -21.36 -0.99
CA ALA A 316 -5.28 -22.58 -1.33
C ALA A 316 -6.65 -22.69 -0.65
N ARG A 317 -6.85 -21.99 0.48
CA ARG A 317 -8.10 -21.99 1.24
C ARG A 317 -8.98 -20.78 0.95
N LEU A 318 -8.40 -19.65 0.57
CA LEU A 318 -9.11 -18.36 0.45
C LEU A 318 -9.30 -17.85 -0.98
N ASP A 319 -8.39 -18.12 -1.92
CA ASP A 319 -8.45 -17.52 -3.27
C ASP A 319 -9.80 -17.77 -3.95
N ASN A 320 -10.19 -19.05 -4.01
CA ASN A 320 -11.42 -19.50 -4.67
C ASN A 320 -12.72 -19.06 -3.98
N ILE A 321 -12.65 -18.38 -2.84
CA ILE A 321 -13.83 -17.88 -2.14
C ILE A 321 -14.31 -16.55 -2.74
N ILE A 322 -13.36 -15.68 -3.10
CA ILE A 322 -13.65 -14.36 -3.67
C ILE A 322 -13.66 -14.46 -5.20
N THR A 323 -12.65 -15.12 -5.79
CA THR A 323 -12.57 -15.31 -7.25
C THR A 323 -11.99 -16.67 -7.59
N GLY A 324 -12.50 -17.33 -8.63
CA GLY A 324 -11.95 -18.59 -9.13
C GLY A 324 -10.64 -18.43 -9.92
N GLU A 325 -10.14 -17.20 -10.04
CA GLU A 325 -8.97 -16.84 -10.84
C GLU A 325 -7.71 -16.65 -9.99
N ASN A 326 -6.59 -17.18 -10.48
CA ASN A 326 -5.26 -16.87 -9.94
C ASN A 326 -4.96 -15.36 -10.09
N SER A 327 -4.03 -14.86 -9.27
CA SER A 327 -3.48 -13.51 -9.44
C SER A 327 -2.97 -13.32 -10.87
N LYS A 328 -3.19 -12.12 -11.42
CA LYS A 328 -2.79 -11.73 -12.77
C LYS A 328 -1.42 -11.06 -12.78
N SER A 329 -0.93 -10.60 -11.63
CA SER A 329 0.41 -10.04 -11.48
C SER A 329 0.99 -10.26 -10.07
N PRO A 330 2.32 -10.10 -9.91
CA PRO A 330 2.97 -10.12 -8.59
C PRO A 330 2.45 -9.03 -7.64
N GLU A 331 2.08 -7.86 -8.16
CA GLU A 331 1.49 -6.78 -7.36
C GLU A 331 0.13 -7.19 -6.78
N GLU A 332 -0.72 -7.84 -7.58
CA GLU A 332 -1.97 -8.39 -7.08
C GLU A 332 -1.73 -9.45 -6.01
N GLU A 333 -0.82 -10.39 -6.24
CA GLU A 333 -0.47 -11.44 -5.27
C GLU A 333 0.00 -10.85 -3.94
N ALA A 334 0.91 -9.86 -3.98
CA ALA A 334 1.41 -9.20 -2.78
C ALA A 334 0.32 -8.46 -1.98
N MET A 335 -0.65 -7.84 -2.67
CA MET A 335 -1.78 -7.21 -2.00
C MET A 335 -2.75 -8.25 -1.41
N ARG A 336 -3.01 -9.36 -2.11
CA ARG A 336 -3.81 -10.47 -1.58
C ARG A 336 -3.17 -11.08 -0.33
N ASP A 337 -1.84 -11.30 -0.35
CA ASP A 337 -1.06 -11.79 0.78
C ASP A 337 -1.26 -10.90 2.02
N ALA A 338 -1.08 -9.58 1.85
CA ALA A 338 -1.25 -8.61 2.92
C ALA A 338 -2.68 -8.62 3.46
N PHE A 339 -3.67 -8.60 2.56
CA PHE A 339 -5.08 -8.65 2.92
C PHE A 339 -5.43 -9.92 3.69
N TYR A 340 -5.00 -11.09 3.25
CA TYR A 340 -5.29 -12.35 3.95
C TYR A 340 -4.66 -12.41 5.34
N LEU A 341 -3.41 -11.97 5.47
CA LEU A 341 -2.73 -11.96 6.76
C LEU A 341 -3.42 -11.01 7.74
N ILE A 342 -3.81 -9.82 7.27
CA ILE A 342 -4.50 -8.82 8.09
C ILE A 342 -5.89 -9.29 8.48
N SER A 343 -6.67 -9.79 7.51
CA SER A 343 -8.02 -10.32 7.72
C SER A 343 -8.03 -11.47 8.73
N LEU A 344 -7.06 -12.38 8.65
CA LEU A 344 -6.93 -13.48 9.59
C LEU A 344 -6.67 -12.99 11.03
N GLY A 345 -5.74 -12.04 11.19
CA GLY A 345 -5.46 -11.46 12.52
C GLY A 345 -6.62 -10.64 13.07
N PHE A 346 -7.27 -9.84 12.24
CA PHE A 346 -8.46 -9.08 12.62
C PHE A 346 -9.58 -10.01 13.06
N ARG A 347 -9.79 -11.12 12.33
CA ARG A 347 -10.80 -12.12 12.71
C ARG A 347 -10.50 -12.80 14.04
N ILE A 348 -9.23 -13.06 14.37
CA ILE A 348 -8.84 -13.57 15.70
C ILE A 348 -9.18 -12.55 16.80
N ILE A 349 -8.98 -11.26 16.55
CA ILE A 349 -9.33 -10.21 17.50
C ILE A 349 -10.85 -10.15 17.69
N GLU A 350 -11.64 -10.14 16.60
CA GLU A 350 -13.10 -10.11 16.63
C GLU A 350 -13.71 -11.30 17.39
N THR A 351 -13.18 -12.50 17.16
CA THR A 351 -13.72 -13.76 17.72
C THR A 351 -13.23 -14.02 19.15
N ASN A 352 -12.30 -13.22 19.66
CA ASN A 352 -11.80 -13.31 21.03
C ASN A 352 -12.40 -12.19 21.91
N PRO A 353 -13.36 -12.51 22.81
CA PRO A 353 -14.02 -11.50 23.64
C PRO A 353 -13.09 -10.68 24.53
N GLN A 354 -11.89 -11.18 24.83
CA GLN A 354 -10.90 -10.46 25.64
C GLN A 354 -10.16 -9.38 24.83
N LEU A 355 -10.14 -9.50 23.50
CA LEU A 355 -9.43 -8.59 22.60
C LEU A 355 -10.41 -7.67 21.85
N SER A 356 -11.60 -8.17 21.51
CA SER A 356 -12.57 -7.49 20.63
C SER A 356 -13.11 -6.17 21.18
N SER A 357 -13.00 -5.92 22.49
CA SER A 357 -13.45 -4.67 23.12
C SER A 357 -12.45 -3.52 23.01
N ASP A 358 -11.21 -3.77 22.58
CA ASP A 358 -10.17 -2.74 22.50
C ASP A 358 -9.70 -2.54 21.06
N TYR A 359 -10.18 -1.47 20.42
CA TYR A 359 -9.78 -1.10 19.05
C TYR A 359 -8.26 -0.93 18.90
N ARG A 360 -7.53 -0.65 19.99
CA ARG A 360 -6.06 -0.56 19.96
C ARG A 360 -5.40 -1.88 19.63
N GLU A 361 -6.08 -3.02 19.83
CA GLU A 361 -5.56 -4.33 19.43
C GLU A 361 -5.45 -4.47 17.91
N PHE A 362 -6.44 -3.96 17.16
CA PHE A 362 -6.40 -3.93 15.70
C PHE A 362 -5.25 -3.05 15.20
N VAL A 363 -5.15 -1.83 15.75
CA VAL A 363 -4.07 -0.87 15.44
C VAL A 363 -2.70 -1.47 15.72
N ARG A 364 -2.51 -2.05 16.91
CA ARG A 364 -1.25 -2.69 17.31
C ARG A 364 -0.89 -3.85 16.39
N PHE A 365 -1.86 -4.67 16.03
CA PHE A 365 -1.63 -5.80 15.14
C PHE A 365 -1.24 -5.32 13.73
N TYR A 366 -2.00 -4.40 13.15
CA TYR A 366 -1.68 -3.82 11.85
C TYR A 366 -0.28 -3.17 11.85
N GLU A 367 0.07 -2.42 12.89
CA GLU A 367 1.41 -1.83 13.03
C GLU A 367 2.53 -2.89 13.01
N LYS A 368 2.32 -4.05 13.64
CA LYS A 368 3.28 -5.15 13.61
C LYS A 368 3.42 -5.76 12.21
N VAL A 369 2.31 -5.97 11.51
CA VAL A 369 2.30 -6.46 10.12
C VAL A 369 3.08 -5.48 9.23
N HIS A 370 2.74 -4.20 9.28
CA HIS A 370 3.39 -3.14 8.51
C HIS A 370 4.89 -3.03 8.83
N ALA A 371 5.29 -3.14 10.10
CA ALA A 371 6.71 -3.13 10.50
C ALA A 371 7.47 -4.39 10.05
N GLY A 372 6.79 -5.54 9.96
CA GLY A 372 7.35 -6.80 9.48
C GLY A 372 7.68 -6.77 7.99
N PHE A 373 6.80 -6.17 7.18
CA PHE A 373 7.02 -6.00 5.73
C PHE A 373 8.03 -4.89 5.41
N ALA A 374 8.06 -3.79 6.16
CA ALA A 374 9.01 -2.70 5.92
C ALA A 374 10.48 -3.04 6.27
N GLY A 375 10.72 -4.19 6.92
CA GLY A 375 12.04 -4.64 7.38
C GLY A 375 12.71 -5.69 6.48
N GLN A 376 12.00 -6.19 5.47
CA GLN A 376 12.53 -7.07 4.42
C GLN A 376 12.95 -6.23 3.21
#